data_AF-A0A7S1D677-F1
#
_entry.id   AF-A0A7S1D677-F1
#
_cell.length_a   1.000
_cell.length_b   1.000
_cell.length_c   1.000
_cell.angle_alpha   90.00
_cell.angle_beta   90.00
_cell.angle_gamma   90.00
#
_symmetry.space_group_name_H-M   'P 1'
#
loop_
_entity.id
_entity.type
_entity.pdbx_description
1 polymer ?
#
loop_
_entity_poly.entity_id
_entity_poly.type
_entity_poly.pdbx_seq_one_letter_code
_entity_poly.pdbx_strand_id
1 'polypeptide(L)'
;KKSSATTKEILQSELEFTSTKIQENFSNGSAFHYRSKLIPYLLQISPESGLLEQELELVHNAIFTEPDDQTAWWYLEFLLPYLSASTLQEEVALLRELIEAENEQTKWGLLGLYQVYLRMNDNSSAVQEEQKAILAKLMILDPDRQNRYKSMQRQLSGNEK
;
A
#
# COMPACT_ATOMS: atom_id res chain seq x y z
N LYS A 1 1.84 3.28 -44.43
CA LYS A 1 2.71 2.68 -43.39
C LYS A 1 2.06 2.97 -42.05
N LYS A 2 1.48 1.96 -41.36
CA LYS A 2 1.03 2.15 -39.97
C LYS A 2 2.30 2.26 -39.13
N SER A 3 2.49 3.36 -38.43
CA SER A 3 3.54 3.47 -37.41
C SER A 3 3.22 2.44 -36.33
N SER A 4 4.14 1.50 -36.08
CA SER A 4 4.02 0.61 -34.92
C SER A 4 4.14 1.46 -33.67
N ALA A 5 3.23 1.29 -32.70
CA ALA A 5 3.34 1.96 -31.42
C ALA A 5 4.66 1.56 -30.75
N THR A 6 5.32 2.53 -30.11
CA THR A 6 6.50 2.28 -29.28
C THR A 6 6.10 1.53 -28.01
N THR A 7 7.04 0.82 -27.37
CA THR A 7 6.79 0.16 -26.08
C THR A 7 6.23 1.12 -25.04
N LYS A 8 6.69 2.37 -25.02
CA LYS A 8 6.20 3.40 -24.11
C LYS A 8 4.74 3.76 -24.37
N GLU A 9 4.35 3.91 -25.64
CA GLU A 9 2.96 4.19 -26.03
C GLU A 9 2.02 3.05 -25.63
N ILE A 10 2.47 1.79 -25.80
CA ILE A 10 1.69 0.62 -25.38
C ILE A 10 1.50 0.63 -23.86
N LEU A 11 2.58 0.77 -23.08
CA LEU A 11 2.49 0.79 -21.62
C LEU A 11 1.60 1.93 -21.11
N GLN A 12 1.66 3.10 -21.75
CA GLN A 12 0.80 4.24 -21.41
C GLN A 12 -0.68 3.93 -21.68
N SER A 13 -1.00 3.32 -22.83
CA SER A 13 -2.38 2.92 -23.13
C SER A 13 -2.93 1.87 -22.16
N GLU A 14 -2.08 0.93 -21.71
CA GLU A 14 -2.47 -0.08 -20.72
C GLU A 14 -2.65 0.53 -19.31
N LEU A 15 -1.87 1.56 -18.97
CA LEU A 15 -2.13 2.36 -17.76
C LEU A 15 -3.46 3.08 -17.84
N GLU A 16 -3.77 3.75 -18.94
CA GLU A 16 -5.05 4.46 -19.10
C GLU A 16 -6.25 3.51 -19.05
N PHE A 17 -6.12 2.34 -19.68
CA PHE A 17 -7.12 1.27 -19.60
C PHE A 17 -7.35 0.82 -18.15
N THR A 18 -6.28 0.51 -17.41
CA THR A 18 -6.42 0.09 -16.01
C THR A 18 -6.95 1.20 -15.12
N SER A 19 -6.55 2.46 -15.33
CA SER A 19 -7.11 3.61 -14.61
C SER A 19 -8.62 3.69 -14.78
N THR A 20 -9.11 3.56 -16.02
CA THR A 20 -10.54 3.55 -16.31
C THR A 20 -11.24 2.41 -15.57
N LYS A 21 -10.66 1.20 -15.59
CA LYS A 21 -11.25 0.02 -14.92
C LYS A 21 -11.24 0.07 -13.40
N ILE A 22 -10.30 0.79 -12.81
CA ILE A 22 -10.25 1.04 -11.37
C ILE A 22 -11.25 2.14 -10.97
N GLN A 23 -11.35 3.21 -11.76
CA GLN A 23 -12.33 4.28 -11.50
C GLN A 23 -13.79 3.82 -11.65
N GLU A 24 -14.05 2.86 -12.54
CA GLU A 24 -15.36 2.21 -12.65
C GLU A 24 -15.71 1.38 -11.40
N ASN A 25 -14.71 0.80 -10.72
CA ASN A 25 -14.88 -0.08 -9.57
C ASN A 25 -13.55 -0.24 -8.80
N PHE A 26 -13.44 0.34 -7.60
CA PHE A 26 -12.24 0.23 -6.77
C PHE A 26 -11.98 -1.19 -6.24
N SER A 27 -13.00 -2.04 -6.20
CA SER A 27 -12.85 -3.47 -5.88
C SER A 27 -12.30 -4.30 -7.05
N ASN A 28 -11.94 -3.69 -8.19
CA ASN A 28 -11.46 -4.39 -9.38
C ASN A 28 -10.00 -4.88 -9.22
N GLY A 29 -9.83 -5.96 -8.46
CA GLY A 29 -8.51 -6.56 -8.21
C GLY A 29 -7.79 -7.06 -9.45
N SER A 30 -8.49 -7.41 -10.52
CA SER A 30 -7.84 -7.76 -11.79
C SER A 30 -7.17 -6.56 -12.44
N ALA A 31 -7.81 -5.39 -12.41
CA ALA A 31 -7.23 -4.16 -12.95
C ALA A 31 -6.01 -3.71 -12.13
N PHE A 32 -6.11 -3.71 -10.80
CA PHE A 32 -4.97 -3.43 -9.92
C PHE A 32 -3.82 -4.41 -10.11
N HIS A 33 -4.11 -5.71 -10.20
CA HIS A 33 -3.08 -6.73 -10.44
C HIS A 33 -2.38 -6.54 -11.78
N TYR A 34 -3.15 -6.30 -12.85
CA TYR A 34 -2.57 -6.07 -14.17
C TYR A 34 -1.71 -4.79 -14.18
N ARG A 35 -2.21 -3.71 -13.56
CA ARG A 35 -1.48 -2.46 -13.38
C ARG A 35 -0.16 -2.65 -12.65
N SER A 36 -0.14 -3.47 -11.59
CA SER A 36 1.08 -3.83 -10.84
C SER A 36 2.16 -4.50 -11.71
N LYS A 37 1.79 -5.13 -12.83
CA LYS A 37 2.75 -5.71 -13.79
C LYS A 37 3.34 -4.66 -14.73
N LEU A 38 2.66 -3.54 -14.95
CA LEU A 38 3.11 -2.47 -15.84
C LEU A 38 4.11 -1.55 -15.14
N ILE A 39 3.85 -1.20 -13.88
CA ILE A 39 4.63 -0.21 -13.11
C ILE A 39 6.15 -0.46 -13.15
N PRO A 40 6.67 -1.69 -12.95
CA PRO A 40 8.12 -1.92 -12.97
C PRO A 40 8.77 -1.59 -14.33
N TYR A 41 8.06 -1.77 -15.44
CA TYR A 41 8.58 -1.42 -16.78
C TYR A 41 8.54 0.09 -17.02
N LEU A 42 7.50 0.76 -16.56
CA LEU A 42 7.37 2.21 -16.67
C LEU A 42 8.42 2.95 -15.85
N LEU A 43 8.69 2.50 -14.63
CA LEU A 43 9.75 3.06 -13.79
C LEU A 43 11.14 2.93 -14.44
N GLN A 44 11.38 1.86 -15.22
CA GLN A 44 12.65 1.69 -15.95
C GLN A 44 12.75 2.64 -17.15
N ILE A 45 11.66 2.89 -17.86
CA ILE A 45 11.65 3.66 -19.10
C ILE A 45 11.44 5.16 -18.84
N SER A 46 10.84 5.54 -17.71
CA SER A 46 10.52 6.93 -17.34
C SER A 46 10.57 7.12 -15.82
N PRO A 47 11.76 7.03 -15.19
CA PRO A 47 11.91 7.10 -13.74
C PRO A 47 11.52 8.44 -13.12
N GLU A 48 11.63 9.55 -13.85
CA GLU A 48 11.35 10.92 -13.37
C GLU A 48 9.91 11.39 -13.70
N SER A 49 8.97 10.46 -13.95
CA SER A 49 7.66 10.79 -14.52
C SER A 49 6.58 11.24 -13.53
N GLY A 50 6.86 11.27 -12.23
CA GLY A 50 5.83 11.49 -11.21
C GLY A 50 4.85 10.30 -11.08
N LEU A 51 5.24 9.13 -11.59
CA LEU A 51 4.37 7.96 -11.66
C LEU A 51 3.97 7.47 -10.27
N LEU A 52 4.90 7.40 -9.31
CA LEU A 52 4.60 6.87 -7.98
C LEU A 52 3.63 7.77 -7.23
N GLU A 53 3.73 9.08 -7.41
CA GLU A 53 2.81 10.08 -6.85
C GLU A 53 1.39 9.87 -7.40
N GLN A 54 1.27 9.62 -8.70
CA GLN A 54 -0.03 9.30 -9.34
C GLN A 54 -0.60 7.95 -8.86
N GLU A 55 0.26 6.94 -8.66
CA GLU A 55 -0.16 5.64 -8.13
C GLU A 55 -0.63 5.74 -6.67
N LEU A 56 0.05 6.58 -5.87
CA LEU A 56 -0.37 6.87 -4.50
C LEU A 56 -1.72 7.61 -4.47
N GLU A 57 -1.89 8.65 -5.29
CA GLU A 57 -3.18 9.35 -5.40
C GLU A 57 -4.32 8.39 -5.79
N LEU A 58 -4.07 7.49 -6.76
CA LEU A 58 -5.05 6.49 -7.17
C LEU A 58 -5.42 5.53 -6.03
N VAL A 59 -4.44 5.00 -5.31
CA VAL A 59 -4.69 4.02 -4.23
C VAL A 59 -5.28 4.68 -3.00
N HIS A 60 -4.89 5.92 -2.68
CA HIS A 60 -5.50 6.70 -1.61
C HIS A 60 -6.97 6.95 -1.90
N ASN A 61 -7.32 7.40 -3.11
CA ASN A 61 -8.72 7.57 -3.51
C ASN A 61 -9.54 6.28 -3.33
N ALA A 62 -8.96 5.13 -3.70
CA ALA A 62 -9.59 3.83 -3.50
C ALA A 62 -9.78 3.50 -2.01
N ILE A 63 -8.73 3.68 -1.18
CA ILE A 63 -8.76 3.45 0.27
C ILE A 63 -9.79 4.34 0.97
N PHE A 64 -9.86 5.63 0.62
CA PHE A 64 -10.81 6.57 1.25
C PHE A 64 -12.26 6.37 0.78
N THR A 65 -12.46 5.70 -0.37
CA THR A 65 -13.80 5.38 -0.87
C THR A 65 -14.29 4.04 -0.33
N GLU A 66 -13.43 3.03 -0.30
CA GLU A 66 -13.75 1.65 0.10
C GLU A 66 -12.69 1.10 1.09
N PRO A 67 -12.60 1.63 2.32
CA PRO A 67 -11.52 1.28 3.27
C PRO A 67 -11.53 -0.19 3.69
N ASP A 68 -12.67 -0.88 3.56
CA ASP A 68 -12.83 -2.30 3.87
C ASP A 68 -12.40 -3.24 2.72
N ASP A 69 -12.20 -2.72 1.50
CA ASP A 69 -11.77 -3.52 0.35
C ASP A 69 -10.26 -3.74 0.38
N GLN A 70 -9.85 -4.99 0.55
CA GLN A 70 -8.45 -5.40 0.63
C GLN A 70 -7.61 -5.10 -0.62
N THR A 71 -8.24 -4.91 -1.77
CA THR A 71 -7.58 -4.73 -3.07
C THR A 71 -6.68 -3.51 -3.07
N ALA A 72 -7.20 -2.37 -2.62
CA ALA A 72 -6.43 -1.13 -2.57
C ALA A 72 -5.25 -1.24 -1.59
N TRP A 73 -5.47 -1.89 -0.45
CA TRP A 73 -4.41 -2.14 0.54
C TRP A 73 -3.29 -3.03 0.02
N TRP A 74 -3.62 -4.07 -0.74
CA TRP A 74 -2.61 -4.91 -1.40
C TRP A 74 -1.84 -4.15 -2.47
N TYR A 75 -2.51 -3.24 -3.18
CA TYR A 75 -1.84 -2.40 -4.15
C TYR A 75 -0.90 -1.39 -3.46
N LEU A 76 -1.31 -0.78 -2.36
CA LEU A 76 -0.42 0.06 -1.54
C LEU A 76 0.80 -0.75 -1.06
N GLU A 77 0.60 -1.96 -0.51
CA GLU A 77 1.69 -2.85 -0.09
C GLU A 77 2.67 -3.14 -1.25
N PHE A 78 2.16 -3.32 -2.47
CA PHE A 78 2.98 -3.47 -3.67
C PHE A 78 3.80 -2.21 -4.01
N LEU A 79 3.29 -1.01 -3.73
CA LEU A 79 3.99 0.26 -4.01
C LEU A 79 5.11 0.56 -3.00
N LEU A 80 4.95 0.15 -1.73
CA LEU A 80 5.89 0.45 -0.64
C LEU A 80 7.38 0.23 -0.97
N PRO A 81 7.80 -0.86 -1.66
CA PRO A 81 9.18 -1.07 -2.12
C PRO A 81 9.77 0.08 -2.93
N TYR A 82 8.95 0.80 -3.70
CA TYR A 82 9.38 1.86 -4.62
C TYR A 82 9.43 3.25 -3.97
N LEU A 83 8.83 3.42 -2.79
CA LEU A 83 8.69 4.71 -2.14
C LEU A 83 9.97 5.18 -1.46
N SER A 84 10.15 6.51 -1.42
CA SER A 84 11.24 7.15 -0.71
C SER A 84 10.99 7.16 0.81
N ALA A 85 12.03 7.39 1.60
CA ALA A 85 11.88 7.50 3.06
C ALA A 85 10.95 8.64 3.48
N SER A 86 10.95 9.78 2.78
CA SER A 86 10.04 10.90 3.08
C SER A 86 8.60 10.54 2.74
N THR A 87 8.37 9.89 1.60
CA THR A 87 7.03 9.44 1.19
C THR A 87 6.47 8.42 2.18
N LEU A 88 7.30 7.49 2.69
CA LEU A 88 6.84 6.54 3.71
C LEU A 88 6.42 7.25 5.02
N GLN A 89 7.05 8.37 5.38
CA GLN A 89 6.64 9.16 6.55
C GLN A 89 5.30 9.89 6.29
N GLU A 90 5.08 10.35 5.07
CA GLU A 90 3.78 10.90 4.65
C GLU A 90 2.67 9.83 4.72
N GLU A 91 2.95 8.61 4.28
CA GLU A 91 2.03 7.47 4.42
C GLU A 91 1.72 7.16 5.89
N VAL A 92 2.70 7.23 6.80
CA VAL A 92 2.46 7.08 8.25
C VAL A 92 1.47 8.13 8.75
N ALA A 93 1.66 9.41 8.38
CA ALA A 93 0.78 10.48 8.80
C ALA A 93 -0.65 10.28 8.27
N LEU A 94 -0.78 10.01 6.96
CA LEU A 94 -2.07 9.79 6.29
C LEU A 94 -2.82 8.60 6.89
N LEU A 95 -2.16 7.47 7.10
CA LEU A 95 -2.81 6.28 7.64
C LEU A 95 -3.22 6.45 9.11
N ARG A 96 -2.47 7.22 9.91
CA ARG A 96 -2.89 7.56 11.27
C ARG A 96 -4.16 8.41 11.28
N GLU A 97 -4.26 9.41 10.41
CA GLU A 97 -5.47 10.24 10.27
C GLU A 97 -6.69 9.39 9.86
N LEU A 98 -6.52 8.47 8.89
CA LEU A 98 -7.56 7.52 8.51
C LEU A 98 -7.97 6.63 9.68
N ILE A 99 -7.02 6.04 10.41
CA ILE A 99 -7.31 5.16 11.55
C ILE A 99 -8.06 5.92 12.64
N GLU A 100 -7.70 7.18 12.91
CA GLU A 100 -8.40 8.03 13.87
C GLU A 100 -9.83 8.34 13.40
N ALA A 101 -10.02 8.71 12.13
CA ALA A 101 -11.35 8.96 11.55
C ALA A 101 -12.28 7.74 11.64
N GLU A 102 -11.71 6.54 11.51
CA GLU A 102 -12.41 5.25 11.65
C GLU A 102 -12.54 4.76 13.11
N ASN A 103 -12.28 5.62 14.10
CA ASN A 103 -12.32 5.29 15.54
C ASN A 103 -11.48 4.06 15.91
N GLU A 104 -10.34 3.90 15.23
CA GLU A 104 -9.43 2.76 15.37
C GLU A 104 -10.05 1.39 15.05
N GLN A 105 -11.22 1.35 14.39
CA GLN A 105 -11.92 0.10 14.04
C GLN A 105 -11.57 -0.40 12.63
N THR A 106 -10.60 0.21 11.95
CA THR A 106 -10.14 -0.24 10.63
C THR A 106 -8.99 -1.24 10.73
N LYS A 107 -9.33 -2.53 10.56
CA LYS A 107 -8.34 -3.60 10.44
C LYS A 107 -7.32 -3.30 9.34
N TRP A 108 -7.78 -2.86 8.18
CA TRP A 108 -6.91 -2.67 7.03
C TRP A 108 -6.03 -1.43 7.17
N GLY A 109 -6.54 -0.33 7.75
CA GLY A 109 -5.71 0.83 8.08
C GLY A 109 -4.58 0.46 9.05
N LEU A 110 -4.91 -0.27 10.11
CA LEU A 110 -3.91 -0.78 11.08
C LEU A 110 -2.87 -1.69 10.41
N LEU A 111 -3.31 -2.62 9.55
CA LEU A 111 -2.40 -3.51 8.83
C LEU A 111 -1.53 -2.74 7.83
N GLY A 112 -2.10 -1.78 7.10
CA GLY A 112 -1.37 -0.91 6.17
C GLY A 112 -0.29 -0.11 6.89
N LEU A 113 -0.61 0.52 8.01
CA LEU A 113 0.34 1.27 8.82
C LEU A 113 1.48 0.37 9.32
N TYR A 114 1.16 -0.85 9.77
CA TYR A 114 2.18 -1.83 10.14
C TYR A 114 3.13 -2.17 8.98
N GLN A 115 2.62 -2.34 7.77
CA GLN A 115 3.43 -2.63 6.58
C GLN A 115 4.34 -1.45 6.21
N VAL A 116 3.87 -0.21 6.35
CA VAL A 116 4.70 0.98 6.15
C VAL A 116 5.88 0.98 7.14
N TYR A 117 5.64 0.68 8.43
CA TYR A 117 6.73 0.57 9.39
C TYR A 117 7.73 -0.54 9.07
N LEU A 118 7.24 -1.72 8.63
CA LEU A 118 8.14 -2.79 8.18
C LEU A 118 9.01 -2.33 7.00
N ARG A 119 8.44 -1.56 6.08
CA ARG A 119 9.17 -1.03 4.92
C ARG A 119 10.22 -0.01 5.30
N MET A 120 9.89 0.89 6.25
CA MET A 120 10.81 1.87 6.79
C MET A 120 11.98 1.23 7.52
N ASN A 121 11.75 0.04 8.13
CA ASN A 121 12.75 -0.71 8.89
C ASN A 121 13.40 0.15 10.00
N ASP A 122 12.59 1.03 10.62
CA ASP A 122 12.99 1.85 11.75
C ASP A 122 12.86 1.03 13.05
N ASN A 123 13.99 0.84 13.73
CA ASN A 123 14.09 0.08 14.97
C ASN A 123 14.06 0.98 16.22
N SER A 124 13.61 2.24 16.08
CA SER A 124 13.40 3.12 17.23
C SER A 124 12.36 2.53 18.19
N SER A 125 12.56 2.76 19.49
CA SER A 125 11.65 2.25 20.51
C SER A 125 10.21 2.75 20.31
N ALA A 126 10.06 3.99 19.85
CA ALA A 126 8.76 4.58 19.55
C ALA A 126 8.01 3.80 18.45
N VAL A 127 8.67 3.49 17.33
CA VAL A 127 8.07 2.72 16.24
C VAL A 127 7.75 1.29 16.69
N GLN A 128 8.65 0.65 17.45
CA GLN A 128 8.42 -0.71 17.95
C GLN A 128 7.25 -0.79 18.94
N GLU A 129 7.09 0.20 19.82
CA GLU A 129 5.95 0.29 20.74
C GLU A 129 4.63 0.42 19.98
N GLU A 130 4.60 1.27 18.96
CA GLU A 130 3.43 1.45 18.11
C GLU A 130 3.12 0.21 17.28
N GLN A 131 4.11 -0.44 16.67
CA GLN A 131 3.95 -1.72 15.99
C GLN A 131 3.36 -2.80 16.92
N LYS A 132 3.83 -2.88 18.17
CA LYS A 132 3.27 -3.79 19.19
C LYS A 132 1.81 -3.44 19.51
N ALA A 133 1.48 -2.17 19.65
CA ALA A 133 0.11 -1.70 19.89
C ALA A 133 -0.83 -2.03 18.72
N ILE A 134 -0.39 -1.81 17.48
CA ILE A 134 -1.12 -2.16 16.26
C ILE A 134 -1.42 -3.65 16.22
N LEU A 135 -0.41 -4.51 16.44
CA LEU A 135 -0.61 -5.97 16.43
C LEU A 135 -1.59 -6.42 17.52
N ALA A 136 -1.56 -5.80 18.70
CA ALA A 136 -2.52 -6.10 19.77
C ALA A 136 -3.97 -5.74 19.37
N LYS A 137 -4.18 -4.59 18.71
CA LYS A 137 -5.50 -4.22 18.16
C LYS A 137 -5.97 -5.17 17.06
N LEU A 138 -5.09 -5.52 16.12
CA LEU A 138 -5.39 -6.46 15.04
C LEU A 138 -5.81 -7.85 15.56
N MET A 139 -5.27 -8.31 16.68
CA MET A 139 -5.68 -9.56 17.31
C MET A 139 -7.14 -9.55 17.81
N ILE A 140 -7.68 -8.37 18.10
CA ILE A 140 -9.07 -8.18 18.54
C ILE A 140 -9.98 -8.04 17.31
N LEU A 141 -9.56 -7.25 16.32
CA LEU A 141 -10.34 -6.93 15.12
C LEU A 141 -10.36 -8.05 14.06
N ASP A 142 -9.31 -8.88 14.01
CA ASP A 142 -9.19 -10.01 13.06
C ASP A 142 -8.78 -11.30 13.82
N PRO A 143 -9.69 -11.87 14.63
CA PRO A 143 -9.38 -13.03 15.48
C PRO A 143 -8.97 -14.27 14.67
N ASP A 144 -9.48 -14.42 13.45
CA ASP A 144 -9.11 -15.53 12.55
C ASP A 144 -7.60 -15.54 12.22
N ARG A 145 -6.97 -14.36 12.23
CA ARG A 145 -5.52 -14.19 11.97
C ARG A 145 -4.71 -13.92 13.22
N GLN A 146 -5.29 -14.09 14.42
CA GLN A 146 -4.60 -13.79 15.69
C GLN A 146 -3.24 -14.49 15.81
N ASN A 147 -3.12 -15.74 15.37
CA ASN A 147 -1.87 -16.49 15.44
C ASN A 147 -0.77 -15.91 14.52
N ARG A 148 -1.16 -15.33 13.37
CA ARG A 148 -0.24 -14.61 12.48
C ARG A 148 0.32 -13.38 13.19
N TYR A 149 -0.52 -12.57 13.82
CA TYR A 149 -0.08 -11.37 14.54
C TYR A 149 0.79 -11.73 15.75
N LYS A 150 0.49 -12.81 16.48
CA LYS A 150 1.34 -13.31 17.57
C LYS A 150 2.73 -13.69 17.06
N SER A 151 2.81 -14.31 15.88
CA SER A 151 4.10 -14.64 15.26
C SER A 151 4.89 -13.38 14.89
N MET A 152 4.22 -12.37 14.32
CA MET A 152 4.83 -11.08 13.99
C MET A 152 5.35 -10.36 15.24
N GLN A 153 4.59 -10.37 16.33
CA GLN A 153 5.00 -9.75 17.59
C GLN A 153 6.25 -10.41 18.18
N ARG A 154 6.38 -11.75 18.07
CA ARG A 154 7.59 -12.47 18.50
C ARG A 154 8.81 -12.10 17.66
N GLN A 155 8.64 -11.83 16.36
CA GLN A 155 9.73 -11.41 15.50
C GLN A 155 10.24 -10.02 15.89
N LEU A 156 9.36 -9.09 16.25
CA LEU A 156 9.75 -7.77 16.76
C LEU A 156 10.62 -7.87 18.03
N SER A 157 10.21 -8.69 19.00
CA SER A 157 10.99 -8.93 20.23
C SER A 157 12.28 -9.74 19.99
N GLY A 158 12.36 -10.50 18.91
CA GLY A 158 13.56 -11.25 18.51
C GLY A 158 14.67 -10.36 17.97
N ASN A 159 14.32 -9.19 17.42
CA ASN A 159 15.25 -8.19 16.91
C ASN A 159 15.83 -7.26 18.00
N GLU A 160 15.38 -7.38 19.25
CA GLU A 160 15.91 -6.63 20.41
C GLU A 160 17.19 -7.25 21.01
N LYS A 161 17.77 -8.29 20.39
CA LYS A 161 19.01 -8.96 20.81
C LYS A 161 20.15 -8.74 19.84
#